data_AF-A0A8J2YMI6-F1
#
_entry.id   AF-A0A8J2YMI6-F1
#
_cell.length_a   1.000
_cell.length_b   1.000
_cell.length_c   1.000
_cell.angle_alpha   90.00
_cell.angle_beta   90.00
_cell.angle_gamma   90.00
#
_symmetry.space_group_name_H-M   'P 1'
#
loop_
_entity.id
_entity.type
_entity.pdbx_description
1 polymer ?
#
loop_
_entity_poly.entity_id
_entity_poly.type
_entity_poly.pdbx_seq_one_letter_code
_entity_poly.pdbx_strand_id
1 'polypeptide(L)'
;MTDDELPTEEELDIYQSEPAHTLAPDKLKTDFKAWHHPRKQYVRIEQWCAEVRKLIPALGLSLGDPFKYLTLPGNELLDVRALNGVCDRAGVKLRYLGFNSVGAQTPEAVELALSQSEVRSLSSIDEHSKVLDYRLEAIANRRSPAHEVTMRAGPFHAINLDLCESIAFREIGHRKGSSLEAAGKLLELQLQSAKPWLLFITTKAQPDLIADFARDGFMHALDANSRASEAFKAKLIEMLASKIEELDTDIRSAWTRQDVRFLKLFSAGLGKWMLGILARASPPRGISLLSGCYYQSGTSGPNMLSLAFRCDGAVQVLQDPTAILPAPEEAARATEVEAALALADTAIAMFDLDAHVRQSEVLEKLVDKSGRLLASARFGEDAYRSWAYSLYQS
;
A
#
# COMPACT_ATOMS: atom_id res chain seq x y z
N MET A 1 26.88 -8.30 -23.47
CA MET A 1 28.03 -8.48 -22.58
C MET A 1 28.06 -7.24 -21.70
N THR A 2 27.64 -7.28 -20.46
CA THR A 2 27.63 -8.38 -19.48
C THR A 2 26.22 -8.68 -18.97
N ASP A 3 25.98 -9.91 -18.53
CA ASP A 3 24.79 -10.32 -17.79
C ASP A 3 24.60 -9.40 -16.58
N ASP A 4 23.47 -8.68 -16.54
CA ASP A 4 22.95 -8.06 -15.31
C ASP A 4 22.41 -9.21 -14.44
N GLU A 5 23.30 -9.86 -13.70
CA GLU A 5 22.90 -10.64 -12.55
C GLU A 5 22.21 -9.68 -11.57
N LEU A 6 20.90 -9.88 -11.40
CA LEU A 6 20.15 -9.22 -10.33
C LEU A 6 20.89 -9.49 -9.01
N PRO A 7 21.16 -8.45 -8.19
CA PRO A 7 21.87 -8.63 -6.94
C PRO A 7 21.21 -9.69 -6.08
N THR A 8 22.03 -10.53 -5.48
CA THR A 8 21.59 -11.67 -4.66
C THR A 8 20.89 -11.19 -3.39
N GLU A 9 20.05 -12.03 -2.78
CA GLU A 9 19.26 -11.63 -1.60
C GLU A 9 20.09 -11.21 -0.37
N GLU A 10 21.35 -11.63 -0.29
CA GLU A 10 22.31 -11.23 0.75
C GLU A 10 22.85 -9.79 0.56
N GLU A 11 22.84 -9.27 -0.68
CA GLU A 11 23.21 -7.88 -0.99
C GLU A 11 22.07 -6.87 -0.70
N LEU A 12 20.92 -7.36 -0.22
CA LEU A 12 19.67 -6.60 -0.01
C LEU A 12 19.40 -6.19 1.45
N ASP A 13 20.38 -6.19 2.36
CA ASP A 13 20.13 -5.75 3.75
C ASP A 13 19.89 -4.24 3.83
N ILE A 14 18.62 -3.80 3.77
CA ILE A 14 18.19 -2.38 3.76
C ILE A 14 18.46 -1.66 5.09
N TYR A 15 18.99 -2.36 6.10
CA TYR A 15 19.17 -1.83 7.45
C TYR A 15 20.62 -1.45 7.79
N GLN A 16 21.56 -1.49 6.82
CA GLN A 16 22.99 -1.23 7.05
C GLN A 16 23.32 0.21 7.51
N SER A 17 22.42 1.18 7.33
CA SER A 17 22.68 2.61 7.62
C SER A 17 21.89 3.18 8.81
N GLU A 18 21.17 2.36 9.57
CA GLU A 18 20.43 2.87 10.73
C GLU A 18 21.33 2.96 11.98
N PRO A 19 21.25 4.05 12.76
CA PRO A 19 22.09 4.22 13.95
C PRO A 19 21.80 3.12 14.96
N ALA A 20 22.84 2.38 15.34
CA ALA A 20 22.78 1.47 16.48
C ALA A 20 22.60 2.31 17.75
N HIS A 21 21.41 2.24 18.36
CA HIS A 21 21.15 2.91 19.63
C HIS A 21 21.95 2.24 20.74
N THR A 22 22.91 2.95 21.35
CA THR A 22 23.70 2.46 22.49
C THR A 22 22.93 2.56 23.81
N LEU A 23 21.63 2.27 23.79
CA LEU A 23 20.83 2.20 25.00
C LEU A 23 21.23 0.96 25.79
N ALA A 24 21.33 1.09 27.10
CA ALA A 24 21.50 -0.05 27.97
C ALA A 24 20.32 -1.03 27.80
N PRO A 25 20.53 -2.36 27.92
CA PRO A 25 19.49 -3.35 27.64
C PRO A 25 18.18 -3.15 28.41
N ASP A 26 18.24 -2.61 29.62
CA ASP A 26 17.10 -2.28 30.49
C ASP A 26 16.26 -1.09 29.99
N LYS A 27 16.78 -0.32 29.03
CA LYS A 27 16.10 0.82 28.39
C LYS A 27 15.50 0.49 27.02
N LEU A 28 15.70 -0.74 26.52
CA LEU A 28 15.15 -1.18 25.26
C LEU A 28 13.67 -1.56 25.40
N LYS A 29 12.86 -1.20 24.40
CA LYS A 29 11.45 -1.57 24.35
C LYS A 29 11.29 -3.08 24.11
N THR A 30 10.33 -3.68 24.79
CA THR A 30 10.01 -5.11 24.70
C THR A 30 8.51 -5.37 24.55
N ASP A 31 7.69 -4.31 24.44
CA ASP A 31 6.24 -4.39 24.28
C ASP A 31 5.86 -4.50 22.80
N PHE A 32 6.00 -5.71 22.25
CA PHE A 32 5.69 -5.96 20.85
C PHE A 32 4.18 -5.96 20.55
N LYS A 33 3.79 -5.47 19.37
CA LYS A 33 2.41 -5.26 18.94
C LYS A 33 2.13 -5.99 17.63
N ALA A 34 0.86 -6.04 17.21
CA ALA A 34 0.44 -6.74 15.99
C ALA A 34 1.20 -6.28 14.72
N TRP A 35 1.57 -5.01 14.64
CA TRP A 35 2.33 -4.46 13.51
C TRP A 35 3.84 -4.78 13.53
N HIS A 36 4.33 -5.41 14.59
CA HIS A 36 5.70 -5.94 14.73
C HIS A 36 5.82 -7.41 14.30
N HIS A 37 4.73 -8.11 13.98
CA HIS A 37 4.79 -9.51 13.55
C HIS A 37 5.66 -9.68 12.29
N PRO A 38 6.37 -10.82 12.13
CA PRO A 38 7.20 -11.10 10.95
C PRO A 38 6.46 -10.95 9.62
N ARG A 39 5.17 -11.29 9.54
CA ARG A 39 4.34 -11.08 8.34
C ARG A 39 4.25 -9.61 7.89
N LYS A 40 4.26 -8.65 8.82
CA LYS A 40 4.26 -7.22 8.44
C LYS A 40 5.60 -6.82 7.83
N GLN A 41 6.68 -7.49 8.21
CA GLN A 41 7.97 -7.29 7.59
C GLN A 41 8.03 -7.84 6.17
N TYR A 42 7.37 -8.97 5.90
CA TYR A 42 7.20 -9.45 4.53
C TYR A 42 6.55 -8.36 3.66
N VAL A 43 5.44 -7.78 4.13
CA VAL A 43 4.75 -6.69 3.41
C VAL A 43 5.68 -5.50 3.17
N ARG A 44 6.45 -5.06 4.19
CA ARG A 44 7.41 -3.96 4.03
C ARG A 44 8.46 -4.24 2.97
N ILE A 45 9.05 -5.43 2.97
CA ILE A 45 10.21 -5.75 2.13
C ILE A 45 9.78 -6.22 0.74
N GLU A 46 8.96 -7.25 0.68
CA GLU A 46 8.62 -7.97 -0.55
C GLU A 46 7.52 -7.27 -1.37
N GLN A 47 6.78 -6.34 -0.75
CA GLN A 47 5.76 -5.57 -1.44
C GLN A 47 6.14 -4.09 -1.54
N TRP A 48 6.31 -3.38 -0.42
CA TRP A 48 6.51 -1.92 -0.49
C TRP A 48 7.91 -1.56 -1.01
N CYS A 49 8.97 -2.08 -0.38
CA CYS A 49 10.35 -1.78 -0.75
C CYS A 49 10.70 -2.35 -2.13
N ALA A 50 10.24 -3.56 -2.44
CA ALA A 50 10.45 -4.20 -3.74
C ALA A 50 9.89 -3.36 -4.90
N GLU A 51 8.67 -2.87 -4.78
CA GLU A 51 8.06 -2.06 -5.85
C GLU A 51 8.63 -0.64 -5.91
N VAL A 52 8.97 -0.02 -4.77
CA VAL A 52 9.66 1.28 -4.76
C VAL A 52 11.02 1.18 -5.45
N ARG A 53 11.78 0.10 -5.20
CA ARG A 53 13.08 -0.16 -5.84
C ARG A 53 12.96 -0.22 -7.36
N LYS A 54 11.90 -0.85 -7.89
CA LYS A 54 11.62 -0.89 -9.33
C LYS A 54 11.18 0.46 -9.88
N LEU A 55 10.44 1.25 -9.08
CA LEU A 55 9.90 2.53 -9.51
C LEU A 55 10.98 3.63 -9.62
N ILE A 56 11.92 3.72 -8.68
CA ILE A 56 12.98 4.76 -8.66
C ILE A 56 13.69 4.90 -10.01
N PRO A 57 14.25 3.83 -10.62
CA PRO A 57 14.89 3.94 -11.93
C PRO A 57 13.89 4.25 -13.05
N ALA A 58 12.66 3.70 -12.99
CA ALA A 58 11.62 4.00 -13.97
C ALA A 58 11.17 5.48 -13.96
N LEU A 59 11.36 6.19 -12.85
CA LEU A 59 11.12 7.62 -12.73
C LEU A 59 12.27 8.48 -13.25
N GLY A 60 13.44 7.88 -13.50
CA GLY A 60 14.68 8.56 -13.90
C GLY A 60 15.23 9.47 -12.81
N LEU A 61 15.06 9.10 -11.52
CA LEU A 61 15.60 9.89 -10.42
C LEU A 61 17.12 9.72 -10.32
N SER A 62 17.81 10.84 -10.09
CA SER A 62 19.26 10.93 -9.96
C SER A 62 19.70 11.09 -8.51
N LEU A 63 21.03 11.02 -8.26
CA LEU A 63 21.62 11.24 -6.95
C LEU A 63 21.13 12.56 -6.32
N GLY A 64 20.54 12.49 -5.13
CA GLY A 64 20.00 13.61 -4.39
C GLY A 64 18.55 13.99 -4.73
N ASP A 65 17.96 13.43 -5.80
CA ASP A 65 16.57 13.73 -6.15
C ASP A 65 15.61 13.23 -5.06
N PRO A 66 14.50 13.94 -4.81
CA PRO A 66 13.54 13.53 -3.80
C PRO A 66 12.59 12.44 -4.31
N PHE A 67 12.58 11.29 -3.65
CA PHE A 67 11.49 10.32 -3.73
C PHE A 67 10.34 10.74 -2.79
N LYS A 68 9.25 11.28 -3.35
CA LYS A 68 8.09 11.75 -2.59
C LYS A 68 7.18 10.59 -2.15
N TYR A 69 6.97 10.46 -0.85
CA TYR A 69 6.21 9.36 -0.24
C TYR A 69 5.13 9.88 0.71
N LEU A 70 3.87 9.48 0.52
CA LEU A 70 2.81 9.71 1.51
C LEU A 70 2.58 8.43 2.32
N THR A 71 2.50 8.52 3.64
CA THR A 71 2.34 7.32 4.48
C THR A 71 1.58 7.50 5.79
N LEU A 72 1.25 6.38 6.45
CA LEU A 72 0.63 6.27 7.78
C LEU A 72 1.62 5.56 8.74
N PRO A 73 2.66 6.26 9.22
CA PRO A 73 3.90 5.59 9.68
C PRO A 73 3.85 4.96 11.08
N GLY A 74 2.76 5.14 11.84
CA GLY A 74 2.72 4.84 13.26
C GLY A 74 3.74 5.68 14.08
N ASN A 75 4.01 5.26 15.31
CA ASN A 75 4.87 6.03 16.23
C ASN A 75 6.36 5.76 16.01
N GLU A 76 6.68 4.57 15.51
CA GLU A 76 8.04 4.09 15.32
C GLU A 76 8.61 4.42 13.92
N LEU A 77 7.75 4.81 12.97
CA LEU A 77 8.10 5.10 11.57
C LEU A 77 8.77 3.92 10.84
N LEU A 78 8.37 2.68 11.14
CA LEU A 78 9.01 1.46 10.63
C LEU A 78 8.97 1.34 9.10
N ASP A 79 7.90 1.82 8.48
CA ASP A 79 7.77 1.91 7.04
C ASP A 79 8.75 2.92 6.41
N VAL A 80 8.87 4.12 6.99
CA VAL A 80 9.82 5.15 6.54
C VAL A 80 11.26 4.65 6.71
N ARG A 81 11.57 4.00 7.83
CA ARG A 81 12.87 3.38 8.11
C ARG A 81 13.23 2.32 7.08
N ALA A 82 12.29 1.43 6.76
CA ALA A 82 12.48 0.43 5.72
C ALA A 82 12.69 1.07 4.33
N LEU A 83 11.89 2.07 3.95
CA LEU A 83 12.03 2.76 2.67
C LEU A 83 13.30 3.63 2.59
N ASN A 84 13.77 4.17 3.71
CA ASN A 84 15.02 4.92 3.76
C ASN A 84 16.18 4.07 3.26
N GLY A 85 16.27 2.81 3.69
CA GLY A 85 17.31 1.88 3.20
C GLY A 85 17.28 1.64 1.69
N VAL A 86 16.09 1.67 1.07
CA VAL A 86 15.94 1.59 -0.39
C VAL A 86 16.42 2.87 -1.06
N CYS A 87 16.01 4.03 -0.53
CA CYS A 87 16.35 5.34 -1.08
C CYS A 87 17.85 5.66 -0.96
N ASP A 88 18.43 5.36 0.21
CA ASP A 88 19.84 5.54 0.53
C ASP A 88 20.73 4.80 -0.47
N ARG A 89 20.41 3.53 -0.76
CA ARG A 89 21.13 2.75 -1.77
C ARG A 89 20.96 3.24 -3.20
N ALA A 90 19.80 3.77 -3.54
CA ALA A 90 19.57 4.39 -4.84
C ALA A 90 20.18 5.80 -4.93
N GLY A 91 20.76 6.32 -3.84
CA GLY A 91 21.29 7.68 -3.77
C GLY A 91 20.23 8.78 -3.80
N VAL A 92 18.95 8.46 -3.61
CA VAL A 92 17.85 9.43 -3.65
C VAL A 92 17.46 9.85 -2.22
N LYS A 93 16.88 11.04 -2.06
CA LYS A 93 16.38 11.51 -0.76
C LYS A 93 14.93 11.07 -0.56
N LEU A 94 14.60 10.39 0.52
CA LEU A 94 13.21 10.09 0.88
C LEU A 94 12.56 11.35 1.46
N ARG A 95 11.59 11.92 0.72
CA ARG A 95 10.76 13.04 1.17
C ARG A 95 9.38 12.51 1.56
N TYR A 96 9.14 12.31 2.86
CA TYR A 96 7.87 11.75 3.33
C TYR A 96 6.90 12.78 3.93
N LEU A 97 5.61 12.57 3.67
CA LEU A 97 4.51 13.22 4.39
C LEU A 97 3.69 12.15 5.11
N GLY A 98 3.81 12.10 6.43
CA GLY A 98 3.10 11.16 7.29
C GLY A 98 1.82 11.73 7.89
N PHE A 99 0.84 10.87 8.16
CA PHE A 99 -0.33 11.17 8.99
C PHE A 99 -0.36 10.24 10.20
N ASN A 100 -0.35 10.80 11.40
CA ASN A 100 -0.48 10.03 12.64
C ASN A 100 -1.16 10.90 13.72
N SER A 101 -2.34 10.50 14.17
CA SER A 101 -3.15 11.25 15.14
C SER A 101 -3.00 10.66 16.53
N VAL A 102 -2.00 11.12 17.28
CA VAL A 102 -1.68 10.61 18.63
C VAL A 102 -2.15 11.54 19.75
N GLY A 103 -2.56 12.76 19.41
CA GLY A 103 -2.99 13.78 20.36
C GLY A 103 -1.82 14.44 21.10
N ALA A 104 -1.97 15.71 21.46
CA ALA A 104 -0.90 16.44 22.15
C ALA A 104 -0.65 15.91 23.57
N GLN A 105 0.61 15.94 24.00
CA GLN A 105 1.04 15.61 25.37
C GLN A 105 0.78 14.16 25.82
N THR A 106 0.66 13.22 24.88
CA THR A 106 0.56 11.78 25.16
C THR A 106 1.95 11.11 25.13
N PRO A 107 2.15 9.97 25.81
CA PRO A 107 3.37 9.16 25.64
C PRO A 107 3.64 8.80 24.17
N GLU A 108 2.59 8.54 23.39
CA GLU A 108 2.65 8.27 21.96
C GLU A 108 3.18 9.47 21.17
N ALA A 109 2.81 10.70 21.55
CA ALA A 109 3.35 11.91 20.94
C ALA A 109 4.84 12.11 21.22
N VAL A 110 5.29 11.78 22.44
CA VAL A 110 6.71 11.81 22.79
C VAL A 110 7.48 10.78 21.95
N GLU A 111 6.97 9.55 21.85
CA GLU A 111 7.57 8.49 21.04
C GLU A 111 7.66 8.87 19.55
N LEU A 112 6.58 9.43 19.00
CA LEU A 112 6.54 9.91 17.62
C LEU A 112 7.56 11.03 17.38
N ALA A 113 7.66 12.00 18.31
CA ALA A 113 8.62 13.10 18.20
C ALA A 113 10.08 12.62 18.25
N LEU A 114 10.39 11.67 19.14
CA LEU A 114 11.70 11.04 19.23
C LEU A 114 12.04 10.30 17.93
N SER A 115 11.15 9.41 17.47
CA SER A 115 11.37 8.65 16.24
C SER A 115 11.47 9.56 15.01
N GLN A 116 10.71 10.65 14.94
CA GLN A 116 10.84 11.63 13.87
C GLN A 116 12.19 12.38 13.91
N SER A 117 12.68 12.74 15.10
CA SER A 117 13.99 13.38 15.25
C SER A 117 15.12 12.46 14.77
N GLU A 118 15.06 11.19 15.13
CA GLU A 118 16.05 10.19 14.70
C GLU A 118 16.00 9.96 13.20
N VAL A 119 14.81 9.72 12.64
CA VAL A 119 14.64 9.49 11.20
C VAL A 119 15.14 10.70 10.41
N ARG A 120 14.79 11.93 10.82
CA ARG A 120 15.27 13.15 10.13
C ARG A 120 16.78 13.38 10.24
N SER A 121 17.48 12.70 11.15
CA SER A 121 18.94 12.76 11.25
C SER A 121 19.65 11.85 10.25
N LEU A 122 18.92 10.93 9.61
CA LEU A 122 19.47 10.05 8.58
C LEU A 122 19.82 10.85 7.33
N SER A 123 20.98 10.56 6.75
CA SER A 123 21.54 11.28 5.59
C SER A 123 20.58 11.32 4.40
N SER A 124 19.81 10.26 4.19
CA SER A 124 18.94 10.08 3.01
C SER A 124 17.50 10.51 3.24
N ILE A 125 17.18 11.14 4.38
CA ILE A 125 15.89 11.79 4.60
C ILE A 125 15.96 13.25 4.14
N ASP A 126 14.98 13.67 3.35
CA ASP A 126 14.83 15.04 2.90
C ASP A 126 14.36 15.95 4.05
N GLU A 127 14.92 17.16 4.14
CA GLU A 127 14.67 18.10 5.25
C GLU A 127 13.21 18.53 5.41
N HIS A 128 12.43 18.48 4.32
CA HIS A 128 11.01 18.83 4.30
C HIS A 128 10.09 17.68 4.75
N SER A 129 10.67 16.53 5.10
CA SER A 129 9.90 15.39 5.59
C SER A 129 9.28 15.67 6.96
N LYS A 130 8.02 15.27 7.14
CA LYS A 130 7.27 15.50 8.38
C LYS A 130 6.09 14.55 8.54
N VAL A 131 5.65 14.39 9.79
CA VAL A 131 4.38 13.75 10.16
C VAL A 131 3.43 14.83 10.67
N LEU A 132 2.20 14.83 10.17
CA LEU A 132 1.11 15.70 10.61
C LEU A 132 0.29 14.99 11.69
N ASP A 133 -0.05 15.71 12.76
CA ASP A 133 -0.98 15.25 13.81
C ASP A 133 -2.44 15.37 13.35
N TYR A 134 -2.75 14.61 12.31
CA TYR A 134 -4.08 14.50 11.70
C TYR A 134 -4.31 13.05 11.28
N ARG A 135 -5.58 12.65 11.27
CA ARG A 135 -5.97 11.45 10.55
C ARG A 135 -5.97 11.70 9.04
N LEU A 136 -5.80 10.65 8.24
CA LEU A 136 -5.80 10.72 6.78
C LEU A 136 -7.06 11.42 6.22
N GLU A 137 -8.22 11.17 6.84
CA GLU A 137 -9.52 11.69 6.41
C GLU A 137 -9.57 13.22 6.43
N ALA A 138 -8.67 13.89 7.16
CA ALA A 138 -8.54 15.33 7.17
C ALA A 138 -8.20 15.91 5.78
N ILE A 139 -7.62 15.11 4.87
CA ILE A 139 -7.36 15.49 3.46
C ILE A 139 -8.66 15.78 2.70
N ALA A 140 -9.76 15.10 3.05
CA ALA A 140 -11.05 15.32 2.39
C ALA A 140 -11.64 16.70 2.70
N ASN A 141 -11.27 17.31 3.83
CA ASN A 141 -11.74 18.62 4.22
C ASN A 141 -10.83 19.72 3.63
N ARG A 142 -11.32 20.42 2.58
CA ARG A 142 -10.60 21.54 1.91
C ARG A 142 -10.19 22.69 2.84
N ARG A 143 -10.82 22.81 4.01
CA ARG A 143 -10.49 23.84 5.02
C ARG A 143 -9.45 23.36 6.04
N SER A 144 -9.08 22.09 6.02
CA SER A 144 -8.10 21.52 6.94
C SER A 144 -6.67 21.90 6.53
N PRO A 145 -5.78 22.25 7.47
CA PRO A 145 -4.35 22.41 7.18
C PRO A 145 -3.73 21.16 6.54
N ALA A 146 -4.21 19.97 6.91
CA ALA A 146 -3.81 18.72 6.28
C ALA A 146 -4.00 18.73 4.77
N HIS A 147 -5.16 19.21 4.31
CA HIS A 147 -5.47 19.30 2.88
C HIS A 147 -4.49 20.20 2.14
N GLU A 148 -4.27 21.41 2.64
CA GLU A 148 -3.36 22.39 2.03
C GLU A 148 -1.93 21.85 1.95
N VAL A 149 -1.44 21.24 3.03
CA VAL A 149 -0.10 20.65 3.08
C VAL A 149 0.03 19.49 2.08
N THR A 150 -0.96 18.60 2.01
CA THR A 150 -0.94 17.48 1.06
C THR A 150 -0.94 17.97 -0.39
N MET A 151 -1.80 18.93 -0.74
CA MET A 151 -1.88 19.47 -2.10
C MET A 151 -0.57 20.15 -2.53
N ARG A 152 0.18 20.75 -1.59
CA ARG A 152 1.50 21.34 -1.87
C ARG A 152 2.62 20.32 -1.96
N ALA A 153 2.56 19.24 -1.17
CA ALA A 153 3.62 18.25 -1.12
C ALA A 153 3.59 17.31 -2.35
N GLY A 154 2.39 16.93 -2.79
CA GLY A 154 2.21 16.02 -3.92
C GLY A 154 2.42 16.67 -5.30
N PRO A 155 2.17 15.93 -6.39
CA PRO A 155 1.93 14.48 -6.41
C PRO A 155 3.08 13.66 -5.80
N PHE A 156 2.77 12.46 -5.35
CA PHE A 156 3.70 11.52 -4.72
C PHE A 156 4.14 10.44 -5.72
N HIS A 157 5.33 9.87 -5.52
CA HIS A 157 5.80 8.72 -6.27
C HIS A 157 5.23 7.41 -5.70
N ALA A 158 5.06 7.34 -4.39
CA ALA A 158 4.37 6.25 -3.73
C ALA A 158 3.46 6.77 -2.61
N ILE A 159 2.32 6.11 -2.43
CA ILE A 159 1.35 6.35 -1.36
C ILE A 159 1.16 5.03 -0.62
N ASN A 160 1.34 5.02 0.70
CA ASN A 160 1.09 3.86 1.54
C ASN A 160 -0.03 4.15 2.55
N LEU A 161 -1.16 3.48 2.35
CA LEU A 161 -2.31 3.53 3.23
C LEU A 161 -2.31 2.27 4.11
N ASP A 162 -1.46 2.23 5.14
CA ASP A 162 -1.45 1.15 6.15
C ASP A 162 -2.53 1.41 7.22
N LEU A 163 -3.77 1.06 6.89
CA LEU A 163 -4.94 1.31 7.71
C LEU A 163 -5.15 0.17 8.71
N CYS A 164 -5.25 0.51 9.99
CA CYS A 164 -5.67 -0.44 11.03
C CYS A 164 -7.13 -0.88 10.87
N GLU A 165 -7.97 0.01 10.33
CA GLU A 165 -9.39 -0.22 10.08
C GLU A 165 -9.66 -0.46 8.59
N SER A 166 -10.92 -0.74 8.25
CA SER A 166 -11.28 -0.89 6.84
C SER A 166 -11.17 0.44 6.08
N ILE A 167 -10.61 0.43 4.87
CA ILE A 167 -10.66 1.59 3.96
C ILE A 167 -12.11 1.98 3.64
N ALA A 168 -13.00 0.98 3.59
CA ALA A 168 -14.42 1.14 3.40
C ALA A 168 -15.20 1.30 4.73
N PHE A 169 -14.49 1.46 5.85
CA PHE A 169 -15.08 1.68 7.16
C PHE A 169 -15.78 3.03 7.21
N ARG A 170 -17.03 3.03 7.66
CA ARG A 170 -17.65 4.23 8.21
C ARG A 170 -18.91 3.90 9.03
N GLU A 171 -19.05 4.61 10.14
CA GLU A 171 -20.30 4.70 10.89
C GLU A 171 -21.45 5.29 10.07
N ILE A 172 -22.64 4.81 10.42
CA ILE A 172 -23.95 5.08 9.82
C ILE A 172 -24.14 6.59 9.58
N GLY A 173 -24.32 7.01 8.32
CA GLY A 173 -25.00 8.27 8.02
C GLY A 173 -24.49 9.12 6.84
N HIS A 174 -23.20 9.15 6.49
CA HIS A 174 -22.71 10.10 5.47
C HIS A 174 -21.57 9.57 4.59
N ARG A 175 -21.43 10.05 3.34
CA ARG A 175 -20.29 9.72 2.46
C ARG A 175 -19.03 10.58 2.71
N LYS A 176 -19.17 11.76 3.34
CA LYS A 176 -18.13 12.81 3.44
C LYS A 176 -17.19 12.68 4.64
N GLY A 177 -15.89 12.51 4.48
CA GLY A 177 -14.87 12.37 5.51
C GLY A 177 -14.48 10.92 5.81
N SER A 178 -14.63 10.00 4.84
CA SER A 178 -14.18 8.61 4.97
C SER A 178 -12.77 8.41 4.40
N SER A 179 -12.12 7.30 4.75
CA SER A 179 -10.84 6.89 4.14
C SER A 179 -10.95 6.72 2.63
N LEU A 180 -12.10 6.24 2.12
CA LEU A 180 -12.37 6.20 0.67
C LEU A 180 -12.43 7.59 0.03
N GLU A 181 -13.02 8.60 0.68
CA GLU A 181 -13.00 9.97 0.14
C GLU A 181 -11.57 10.55 0.14
N ALA A 182 -10.81 10.31 1.21
CA ALA A 182 -9.40 10.72 1.26
C ALA A 182 -8.58 10.03 0.16
N ALA A 183 -8.77 8.72 -0.07
CA ALA A 183 -8.17 8.01 -1.18
C ALA A 183 -8.59 8.62 -2.53
N GLY A 184 -9.87 8.96 -2.71
CA GLY A 184 -10.35 9.68 -3.90
C GLY A 184 -9.68 11.04 -4.11
N LYS A 185 -9.41 11.80 -3.04
CA LYS A 185 -8.64 13.06 -3.11
C LYS A 185 -7.18 12.85 -3.45
N LEU A 186 -6.58 11.77 -2.97
CA LEU A 186 -5.24 11.40 -3.36
C LEU A 186 -5.18 10.98 -4.83
N LEU A 187 -6.15 10.22 -5.33
CA LEU A 187 -6.27 9.92 -6.77
C LEU A 187 -6.37 11.21 -7.59
N GLU A 188 -7.24 12.15 -7.19
CA GLU A 188 -7.38 13.48 -7.83
C GLU A 188 -6.05 14.23 -7.89
N LEU A 189 -5.29 14.26 -6.79
CA LEU A 189 -3.96 14.87 -6.74
C LEU A 189 -2.97 14.16 -7.68
N GLN A 190 -2.98 12.82 -7.70
CA GLN A 190 -2.08 12.04 -8.55
C GLN A 190 -2.33 12.23 -10.05
N LEU A 191 -3.54 12.65 -10.45
CA LEU A 191 -3.83 12.98 -11.85
C LEU A 191 -3.00 14.15 -12.39
N GLN A 192 -2.33 14.94 -11.54
CA GLN A 192 -1.43 16.01 -11.95
C GLN A 192 -0.04 15.49 -12.40
N SER A 193 0.33 14.24 -12.07
CA SER A 193 1.63 13.67 -12.44
C SER A 193 1.57 12.91 -13.76
N ALA A 194 2.41 13.20 -14.75
CA ALA A 194 2.51 12.36 -15.95
C ALA A 194 3.31 11.06 -15.72
N LYS A 195 4.04 10.94 -14.60
CA LYS A 195 4.89 9.79 -14.27
C LYS A 195 4.08 8.65 -13.62
N PRO A 196 4.52 7.38 -13.76
CA PRO A 196 3.93 6.28 -13.02
C PRO A 196 4.10 6.47 -11.51
N TRP A 197 3.22 5.88 -10.72
CA TRP A 197 3.27 5.95 -9.26
C TRP A 197 2.65 4.71 -8.61
N LEU A 198 2.96 4.49 -7.34
CA LEU A 198 2.54 3.33 -6.57
C LEU A 198 1.49 3.70 -5.51
N LEU A 199 0.54 2.79 -5.30
CA LEU A 199 -0.42 2.83 -4.21
C LEU A 199 -0.39 1.50 -3.45
N PHE A 200 0.01 1.55 -2.19
CA PHE A 200 -0.08 0.44 -1.27
C PHE A 200 -1.29 0.65 -0.36
N ILE A 201 -2.09 -0.39 -0.19
CA ILE A 201 -3.23 -0.39 0.72
C ILE A 201 -3.12 -1.62 1.59
N THR A 202 -2.87 -1.42 2.88
CA THR A 202 -3.13 -2.43 3.89
C THR A 202 -4.40 -2.05 4.62
N THR A 203 -5.38 -2.95 4.70
CA THR A 203 -6.70 -2.61 5.23
C THR A 203 -7.34 -3.82 5.87
N LYS A 204 -8.14 -3.57 6.91
CA LYS A 204 -9.08 -4.58 7.38
C LYS A 204 -10.20 -4.78 6.37
N ALA A 205 -10.57 -6.02 6.10
CA ALA A 205 -11.69 -6.40 5.25
C ALA A 205 -12.53 -7.41 6.03
N GLN A 206 -13.68 -6.94 6.51
CA GLN A 206 -14.70 -7.77 7.14
C GLN A 206 -16.09 -7.34 6.66
N PRO A 207 -17.00 -8.28 6.33
CA PRO A 207 -18.33 -7.95 5.79
C PRO A 207 -19.12 -6.92 6.61
N ASP A 208 -19.03 -7.00 7.94
CA ASP A 208 -19.73 -6.17 8.92
C ASP A 208 -19.12 -4.77 9.09
N LEU A 209 -17.84 -4.59 8.75
CA LEU A 209 -17.15 -3.30 8.81
C LEU A 209 -17.32 -2.46 7.54
N ILE A 210 -17.86 -3.03 6.47
CA ILE A 210 -17.97 -2.34 5.17
C ILE A 210 -19.30 -1.61 5.10
N ALA A 211 -19.23 -0.30 4.86
CA ALA A 211 -20.42 0.51 4.64
C ALA A 211 -21.17 0.09 3.36
N ASP A 212 -22.50 0.06 3.41
CA ASP A 212 -23.34 -0.42 2.31
C ASP A 212 -23.06 0.31 0.99
N PHE A 213 -22.88 1.64 1.02
CA PHE A 213 -22.58 2.41 -0.19
C PHE A 213 -21.27 1.98 -0.87
N ALA A 214 -20.28 1.54 -0.09
CA ALA A 214 -19.00 1.07 -0.62
C ALA A 214 -19.16 -0.34 -1.20
N ARG A 215 -19.87 -1.22 -0.48
CA ARG A 215 -20.25 -2.56 -0.97
C ARG A 215 -20.99 -2.46 -2.31
N ASP A 216 -22.03 -1.65 -2.37
CA ASP A 216 -22.84 -1.44 -3.58
C ASP A 216 -22.00 -0.87 -4.73
N GLY A 217 -21.12 0.09 -4.43
CA GLY A 217 -20.21 0.67 -5.42
C GLY A 217 -19.23 -0.36 -6.01
N PHE A 218 -18.65 -1.20 -5.16
CA PHE A 218 -17.74 -2.27 -5.58
C PHE A 218 -18.47 -3.35 -6.38
N MET A 219 -19.65 -3.78 -5.92
CA MET A 219 -20.49 -4.75 -6.64
C MET A 219 -20.91 -4.21 -8.01
N HIS A 220 -21.31 -2.94 -8.09
CA HIS A 220 -21.67 -2.30 -9.35
C HIS A 220 -20.48 -2.25 -10.33
N ALA A 221 -19.28 -1.94 -9.83
CA ALA A 221 -18.08 -1.90 -10.65
C ALA A 221 -17.70 -3.29 -11.23
N LEU A 222 -17.97 -4.37 -10.49
CA LEU A 222 -17.76 -5.75 -10.95
C LEU A 222 -18.84 -6.17 -11.95
N ASP A 223 -20.11 -5.89 -11.66
CA ASP A 223 -21.26 -6.21 -12.51
C ASP A 223 -21.17 -5.51 -13.88
N ALA A 224 -20.70 -4.25 -13.92
CA ALA A 224 -20.49 -3.53 -15.17
C ALA A 224 -19.57 -4.29 -16.15
N ASN A 225 -18.44 -4.84 -15.67
CA ASN A 225 -17.52 -5.60 -16.51
C ASN A 225 -17.99 -7.03 -16.78
N SER A 226 -18.71 -7.64 -15.82
CA SER A 226 -19.34 -8.96 -16.02
C SER A 226 -20.33 -8.93 -17.18
N ARG A 227 -21.12 -7.85 -17.32
CA ARG A 227 -22.04 -7.66 -18.45
C ARG A 227 -21.35 -7.30 -19.76
N ALA A 228 -20.21 -6.62 -19.68
CA ALA A 228 -19.47 -6.17 -20.86
C ALA A 228 -18.52 -7.25 -21.44
N SER A 229 -18.17 -8.27 -20.65
CA SER A 229 -17.15 -9.26 -21.03
C SER A 229 -17.40 -10.62 -20.40
N GLU A 230 -17.68 -11.62 -21.24
CA GLU A 230 -17.79 -13.03 -20.81
C GLU A 230 -16.46 -13.56 -20.23
N ALA A 231 -15.32 -13.07 -20.71
CA ALA A 231 -14.03 -13.42 -20.13
C ALA A 231 -13.90 -12.91 -18.69
N PHE A 232 -14.37 -11.70 -18.41
CA PHE A 232 -14.36 -11.16 -17.05
C PHE A 232 -15.35 -11.90 -16.15
N LYS A 233 -16.52 -12.24 -16.67
CA LYS A 233 -17.49 -13.08 -15.97
C LYS A 233 -16.90 -14.45 -15.61
N ALA A 234 -16.17 -15.09 -16.52
CA ALA A 234 -15.46 -16.34 -16.25
C ALA A 234 -14.43 -16.20 -15.11
N LYS A 235 -13.74 -15.05 -15.03
CA LYS A 235 -12.81 -14.76 -13.92
C LYS A 235 -13.52 -14.61 -12.58
N LEU A 236 -14.72 -14.02 -12.54
CA LEU A 236 -15.51 -13.97 -11.30
C LEU A 236 -15.96 -15.37 -10.86
N ILE A 237 -16.33 -16.24 -11.81
CA ILE A 237 -16.69 -17.64 -11.54
C ILE A 237 -15.48 -18.39 -10.95
N GLU A 238 -14.31 -18.26 -11.56
CA GLU A 238 -13.03 -18.82 -11.09
C GLU A 238 -12.72 -18.34 -9.66
N MET A 239 -12.78 -17.02 -9.43
CA MET A 239 -12.49 -16.38 -8.15
C MET A 239 -13.36 -16.89 -7.00
N LEU A 240 -14.63 -17.18 -7.29
CA LEU A 240 -15.61 -17.64 -6.31
C LEU A 240 -15.70 -19.17 -6.22
N ALA A 241 -15.00 -19.90 -7.10
CA ALA A 241 -15.20 -21.32 -7.33
C ALA A 241 -16.69 -21.67 -7.55
N SER A 242 -17.38 -20.81 -8.31
CA SER A 242 -18.82 -20.82 -8.53
C SER A 242 -19.18 -21.56 -9.83
N LYS A 243 -20.49 -21.69 -10.10
CA LYS A 243 -21.04 -22.06 -11.42
C LYS A 243 -21.69 -20.84 -12.06
N ILE A 244 -21.78 -20.82 -13.39
CA ILE A 244 -22.30 -19.66 -14.12
C ILE A 244 -23.74 -19.30 -13.75
N GLU A 245 -24.59 -20.30 -13.48
CA GLU A 245 -26.00 -20.11 -13.11
C GLU A 245 -26.17 -19.59 -11.67
N GLU A 246 -25.16 -19.78 -10.82
CA GLU A 246 -25.18 -19.45 -9.39
C GLU A 246 -24.43 -18.14 -9.09
N LEU A 247 -23.75 -17.55 -10.09
CA LEU A 247 -22.82 -16.44 -9.92
C LEU A 247 -23.40 -15.26 -9.13
N ASP A 248 -24.61 -14.79 -9.46
CA ASP A 248 -25.23 -13.65 -8.77
C ASP A 248 -25.56 -13.95 -7.31
N THR A 249 -25.89 -15.20 -7.01
CA THR A 249 -26.16 -15.67 -5.64
C THR A 249 -24.85 -15.79 -4.87
N ASP A 250 -23.81 -16.33 -5.51
CA ASP A 250 -22.51 -16.54 -4.90
C ASP A 250 -21.76 -15.23 -4.66
N ILE A 251 -21.85 -14.26 -5.56
CA ILE A 251 -21.35 -12.89 -5.33
C ILE A 251 -22.00 -12.32 -4.07
N ARG A 252 -23.33 -12.36 -3.98
CA ARG A 252 -24.08 -11.83 -2.81
C ARG A 252 -23.71 -12.57 -1.53
N SER A 253 -23.62 -13.90 -1.59
CA SER A 253 -23.23 -14.74 -0.46
C SER A 253 -21.81 -14.43 0.02
N ALA A 254 -20.85 -14.30 -0.90
CA ALA A 254 -19.47 -13.96 -0.59
C ALA A 254 -19.35 -12.62 0.16
N TRP A 255 -20.12 -11.60 -0.23
CA TRP A 255 -20.11 -10.30 0.47
C TRP A 255 -20.63 -10.32 1.92
N THR A 256 -21.19 -11.44 2.39
CA THR A 256 -21.73 -11.60 3.74
C THR A 256 -20.91 -12.54 4.63
N ARG A 257 -19.93 -13.24 4.07
CA ARG A 257 -19.16 -14.29 4.77
C ARG A 257 -17.69 -13.92 4.87
N GLN A 258 -17.12 -14.02 6.07
CA GLN A 258 -15.69 -13.83 6.26
C GLN A 258 -14.92 -15.06 5.74
N ASP A 259 -14.52 -15.02 4.47
CA ASP A 259 -13.68 -16.06 3.87
C ASP A 259 -12.76 -15.49 2.77
N VAL A 260 -11.95 -16.37 2.17
CA VAL A 260 -11.01 -15.98 1.10
C VAL A 260 -11.74 -15.46 -0.14
N ARG A 261 -12.95 -15.96 -0.45
CA ARG A 261 -13.73 -15.49 -1.61
C ARG A 261 -14.12 -14.03 -1.42
N PHE A 262 -14.58 -13.68 -0.22
CA PHE A 262 -14.87 -12.30 0.15
C PHE A 262 -13.64 -11.40 0.00
N LEU A 263 -12.48 -11.82 0.51
CA LEU A 263 -11.24 -11.03 0.44
C LEU A 263 -10.79 -10.77 -1.00
N LYS A 264 -10.88 -11.78 -1.88
CA LYS A 264 -10.59 -11.64 -3.31
C LYS A 264 -11.59 -10.72 -4.01
N LEU A 265 -12.88 -10.90 -3.72
CA LEU A 265 -13.95 -10.09 -4.30
C LEU A 265 -13.88 -8.62 -3.86
N PHE A 266 -13.54 -8.37 -2.59
CA PHE A 266 -13.26 -7.05 -2.06
C PHE A 266 -12.09 -6.39 -2.79
N SER A 267 -10.98 -7.12 -2.95
CA SER A 267 -9.77 -6.64 -3.63
C SER A 267 -10.07 -6.29 -5.09
N ALA A 268 -10.80 -7.16 -5.79
CA ALA A 268 -11.25 -6.94 -7.16
C ALA A 268 -12.18 -5.73 -7.27
N GLY A 269 -13.17 -5.61 -6.37
CA GLY A 269 -14.11 -4.50 -6.34
C GLY A 269 -13.45 -3.15 -6.07
N LEU A 270 -12.54 -3.09 -5.09
CA LEU A 270 -11.75 -1.90 -4.77
C LEU A 270 -10.89 -1.48 -5.97
N GLY A 271 -10.19 -2.45 -6.57
CA GLY A 271 -9.37 -2.23 -7.75
C GLY A 271 -10.18 -1.72 -8.95
N LYS A 272 -11.35 -2.33 -9.22
CA LYS A 272 -12.26 -1.91 -10.29
C LYS A 272 -12.85 -0.53 -10.08
N TRP A 273 -13.15 -0.16 -8.83
CA TRP A 273 -13.58 1.20 -8.51
C TRP A 273 -12.50 2.22 -8.86
N MET A 274 -11.24 1.99 -8.47
CA MET A 274 -10.13 2.88 -8.83
C MET A 274 -9.89 2.93 -10.34
N LEU A 275 -9.90 1.77 -11.01
CA LEU A 275 -9.79 1.68 -12.47
C LEU A 275 -10.89 2.50 -13.16
N GLY A 276 -12.13 2.40 -12.69
CA GLY A 276 -13.25 3.15 -13.23
C GLY A 276 -13.15 4.67 -13.05
N ILE A 277 -12.45 5.14 -12.01
CA ILE A 277 -12.13 6.57 -11.82
C ILE A 277 -11.03 6.99 -12.79
N LEU A 278 -9.93 6.23 -12.81
CA LEU A 278 -8.71 6.58 -13.56
C LEU A 278 -8.90 6.47 -15.09
N ALA A 279 -9.69 5.51 -15.56
CA ALA A 279 -10.04 5.37 -16.97
C ALA A 279 -10.91 6.52 -17.49
N ARG A 280 -11.59 7.26 -16.60
CA ARG A 280 -12.40 8.44 -16.92
C ARG A 280 -11.69 9.77 -16.67
N ALA A 281 -10.45 9.73 -16.17
CA ALA A 281 -9.63 10.92 -16.05
C ALA A 281 -9.29 11.50 -17.44
N SER A 282 -8.84 12.75 -17.48
CA SER A 282 -8.33 13.38 -18.70
C SER A 282 -6.90 13.86 -18.47
N PRO A 283 -5.89 13.22 -19.10
CA PRO A 283 -5.98 12.00 -19.92
C PRO A 283 -6.32 10.73 -19.11
N PRO A 284 -6.93 9.70 -19.75
CA PRO A 284 -7.21 8.40 -19.11
C PRO A 284 -5.95 7.70 -18.63
N ARG A 285 -6.08 6.92 -17.54
CA ARG A 285 -4.98 6.17 -16.93
C ARG A 285 -5.36 4.73 -16.62
N GLY A 286 -4.38 3.84 -16.77
CA GLY A 286 -4.46 2.47 -16.29
C GLY A 286 -4.07 2.36 -14.82
N ILE A 287 -4.55 1.31 -14.17
CA ILE A 287 -4.07 0.84 -12.87
C ILE A 287 -4.02 -0.69 -12.90
N SER A 288 -2.95 -1.25 -12.34
CA SER A 288 -2.74 -2.70 -12.24
C SER A 288 -2.52 -3.07 -10.78
N LEU A 289 -3.16 -4.17 -10.34
CA LEU A 289 -2.80 -4.83 -9.09
C LEU A 289 -1.55 -5.67 -9.34
N LEU A 290 -0.43 -5.27 -8.73
CA LEU A 290 0.86 -5.91 -8.88
C LEU A 290 0.97 -7.18 -8.06
N SER A 291 0.53 -7.10 -6.80
CA SER A 291 0.54 -8.20 -5.85
C SER A 291 -0.50 -7.99 -4.76
N GLY A 292 -0.95 -9.09 -4.17
CA GLY A 292 -1.84 -9.05 -3.02
C GLY A 292 -1.66 -10.27 -2.14
N CYS A 293 -1.80 -10.08 -0.83
CA CYS A 293 -1.87 -11.17 0.14
C CYS A 293 -2.90 -10.84 1.22
N TYR A 294 -3.29 -11.87 1.96
CA TYR A 294 -4.17 -11.73 3.12
C TYR A 294 -3.58 -12.42 4.34
N TYR A 295 -3.93 -11.91 5.52
CA TYR A 295 -3.49 -12.47 6.80
C TYR A 295 -4.49 -12.14 7.90
N GLN A 296 -4.29 -12.77 9.05
CA GLN A 296 -5.12 -12.63 10.22
C GLN A 296 -4.60 -11.56 11.17
N SER A 297 -5.52 -10.68 11.59
CA SER A 297 -5.37 -9.79 12.74
C SER A 297 -6.47 -10.12 13.75
N GLY A 298 -6.10 -10.66 14.91
CA GLY A 298 -7.04 -11.16 15.92
C GLY A 298 -7.32 -12.65 15.80
N THR A 299 -8.52 -13.11 16.17
CA THR A 299 -8.86 -14.54 16.32
C THR A 299 -9.80 -15.11 15.25
N SER A 300 -10.37 -14.27 14.38
CA SER A 300 -11.48 -14.65 13.48
C SER A 300 -11.07 -14.77 12.01
N GLY A 301 -10.12 -15.66 11.72
CA GLY A 301 -9.67 -15.95 10.35
C GLY A 301 -8.98 -14.75 9.66
N PRO A 302 -8.61 -14.90 8.37
CA PRO A 302 -7.96 -13.83 7.63
C PRO A 302 -8.92 -12.67 7.43
N ASN A 303 -8.51 -11.47 7.81
CA ASN A 303 -9.32 -10.26 7.79
C ASN A 303 -8.52 -9.00 7.43
N MET A 304 -7.23 -9.15 7.14
CA MET A 304 -6.38 -8.08 6.63
C MET A 304 -6.01 -8.39 5.18
N LEU A 305 -5.98 -7.34 4.37
CA LEU A 305 -5.49 -7.35 3.01
C LEU A 305 -4.25 -6.47 2.92
N SER A 306 -3.26 -6.86 2.12
CA SER A 306 -2.19 -5.98 1.67
C SER A 306 -2.10 -6.01 0.15
N LEU A 307 -2.39 -4.89 -0.48
CA LEU A 307 -2.54 -4.74 -1.93
C LEU A 307 -1.55 -3.70 -2.45
N ALA A 308 -0.83 -4.03 -3.52
CA ALA A 308 0.07 -3.11 -4.20
C ALA A 308 -0.44 -2.83 -5.61
N PHE A 309 -0.67 -1.56 -5.90
CA PHE A 309 -1.11 -1.10 -7.20
C PHE A 309 -0.05 -0.21 -7.84
N ARG A 310 0.03 -0.28 -9.17
CA ARG A 310 0.74 0.68 -10.01
C ARG A 310 -0.26 1.40 -10.89
N CYS A 311 -0.20 2.72 -10.89
CA CYS A 311 -0.89 3.52 -11.88
C CYS A 311 0.13 4.00 -12.91
N ASP A 312 -0.17 3.78 -14.18
CA ASP A 312 0.72 4.19 -15.25
C ASP A 312 0.67 5.69 -15.48
N GLY A 313 1.79 6.20 -15.99
CA GLY A 313 1.89 7.57 -16.43
C GLY A 313 0.91 7.87 -17.57
N ALA A 314 0.50 9.13 -17.68
CA ALA A 314 -0.28 9.56 -18.81
C ALA A 314 0.63 9.92 -19.98
N VAL A 315 0.51 9.21 -21.10
CA VAL A 315 1.07 9.68 -22.37
C VAL A 315 0.14 10.74 -22.93
N GLN A 316 0.53 12.01 -22.89
CA GLN A 316 -0.19 13.04 -23.63
C GLN A 316 0.21 12.96 -25.09
N VAL A 317 -0.78 12.75 -25.95
CA VAL A 317 -0.61 12.76 -27.39
C VAL A 317 -0.98 14.16 -27.87
N LEU A 318 -0.09 14.82 -28.61
CA LEU A 318 -0.34 16.15 -29.17
C LEU A 318 -1.49 16.06 -30.18
N GLN A 319 -2.60 16.72 -29.89
CA GLN A 319 -3.71 16.85 -30.82
C GLN A 319 -3.53 18.13 -31.64
N ASP A 320 -3.29 17.98 -32.95
CA ASP A 320 -3.23 19.10 -33.88
C ASP A 320 -4.58 19.25 -34.62
N PRO A 321 -5.44 20.19 -34.23
CA PRO A 321 -6.73 20.40 -34.89
C PRO A 321 -6.59 20.94 -36.31
N THR A 322 -5.41 21.43 -36.69
CA THR A 322 -5.15 21.97 -38.03
C THR A 322 -4.60 20.91 -39.00
N ALA A 323 -4.27 19.72 -38.50
CA ALA A 323 -3.67 18.63 -39.27
C ALA A 323 -2.40 19.03 -40.06
N ILE A 324 -1.65 20.02 -39.54
CA ILE A 324 -0.34 20.42 -40.07
C ILE A 324 0.70 19.35 -39.71
N LEU A 325 0.59 18.78 -38.50
CA LEU A 325 1.45 17.71 -38.02
C LEU A 325 0.89 16.35 -38.45
N PRO A 326 1.76 15.38 -38.77
CA PRO A 326 1.32 14.00 -38.99
C PRO A 326 0.60 13.48 -37.75
N ALA A 327 -0.47 12.71 -37.98
CA ALA A 327 -1.21 12.10 -36.89
C ALA A 327 -0.24 11.27 -36.03
N PRO A 328 -0.20 11.49 -34.71
CA PRO A 328 0.66 10.72 -33.83
C PRO A 328 0.25 9.25 -33.85
N GLU A 329 1.25 8.37 -33.82
CA GLU A 329 1.01 6.93 -33.71
C GLU A 329 0.38 6.64 -32.34
N GLU A 330 -0.85 6.13 -32.36
CA GLU A 330 -1.60 5.88 -31.15
C GLU A 330 -1.01 4.64 -30.46
N ALA A 331 -0.25 4.84 -29.39
CA ALA A 331 0.26 3.72 -28.60
C ALA A 331 -0.92 2.86 -28.13
N ALA A 332 -0.92 1.58 -28.48
CA ALA A 332 -1.95 0.64 -28.06
C ALA A 332 -2.06 0.63 -26.54
N ARG A 333 -3.17 1.15 -26.02
CA ARG A 333 -3.50 1.10 -24.60
C ARG A 333 -4.38 -0.11 -24.34
N ALA A 334 -4.10 -0.81 -23.24
CA ALA A 334 -5.03 -1.81 -22.73
C ALA A 334 -6.40 -1.15 -22.53
N THR A 335 -7.43 -1.81 -23.06
CA THR A 335 -8.81 -1.48 -22.78
C THR A 335 -9.09 -1.62 -21.29
N GLU A 336 -10.16 -0.96 -20.83
CA GLU A 336 -10.59 -1.07 -19.44
C GLU A 336 -10.88 -2.54 -19.05
N VAL A 337 -11.46 -3.33 -19.96
CA VAL A 337 -11.75 -4.75 -19.75
C VAL A 337 -10.47 -5.59 -19.60
N GLU A 338 -9.44 -5.33 -20.40
CA GLU A 338 -8.14 -6.02 -20.27
C GLU A 338 -7.46 -5.69 -18.94
N ALA A 339 -7.48 -4.42 -18.53
CA ALA A 339 -6.98 -4.03 -17.22
C ALA A 339 -7.77 -4.69 -16.07
N ALA A 340 -9.09 -4.81 -16.22
CA ALA A 340 -9.95 -5.50 -15.27
C ALA A 340 -9.65 -7.00 -15.19
N LEU A 341 -9.39 -7.67 -16.32
CA LEU A 341 -9.00 -9.07 -16.37
C LEU A 341 -7.69 -9.31 -15.63
N ALA A 342 -6.65 -8.52 -15.93
CA ALA A 342 -5.36 -8.61 -15.25
C ALA A 342 -5.49 -8.37 -13.73
N LEU A 343 -6.36 -7.43 -13.33
CA LEU A 343 -6.66 -7.17 -11.93
C LEU A 343 -7.32 -8.37 -11.25
N ALA A 344 -8.29 -9.00 -11.92
CA ALA A 344 -8.96 -10.20 -11.42
C ALA A 344 -7.99 -11.38 -11.30
N ASP A 345 -7.10 -11.57 -12.26
CA ASP A 345 -6.05 -12.60 -12.22
C ASP A 345 -5.15 -12.42 -10.99
N THR A 346 -4.66 -11.21 -10.73
CA THR A 346 -3.83 -10.98 -9.54
C THR A 346 -4.63 -11.15 -8.24
N ALA A 347 -5.92 -10.77 -8.22
CA ALA A 347 -6.79 -11.01 -7.05
C ALA A 347 -7.02 -12.51 -6.80
N ILE A 348 -7.16 -13.32 -7.87
CA ILE A 348 -7.25 -14.78 -7.78
C ILE A 348 -5.96 -15.37 -7.23
N ALA A 349 -4.81 -14.87 -7.66
CA ALA A 349 -3.48 -15.33 -7.27
C ALA A 349 -3.05 -14.89 -5.86
N MET A 350 -3.85 -14.10 -5.14
CA MET A 350 -3.58 -13.72 -3.76
C MET A 350 -3.43 -14.96 -2.87
N PHE A 351 -2.49 -14.90 -1.93
CA PHE A 351 -2.13 -16.01 -1.06
C PHE A 351 -2.25 -15.67 0.43
N ASP A 352 -2.32 -16.72 1.24
CA ASP A 352 -2.30 -16.67 2.70
C ASP A 352 -0.88 -16.41 3.20
N LEU A 353 -0.64 -15.18 3.67
CA LEU A 353 0.66 -14.79 4.17
C LEU A 353 1.00 -15.45 5.52
N ASP A 354 0.00 -15.81 6.33
CA ASP A 354 0.26 -16.53 7.58
C ASP A 354 0.73 -17.96 7.32
N ALA A 355 0.15 -18.61 6.31
CA ALA A 355 0.63 -19.91 5.87
C ALA A 355 2.04 -19.82 5.27
N HIS A 356 2.31 -18.78 4.48
CA HIS A 356 3.63 -18.57 3.86
C HIS A 356 4.73 -18.32 4.91
N VAL A 357 4.47 -17.46 5.90
CA VAL A 357 5.45 -17.11 6.95
C VAL A 357 5.73 -18.28 7.90
N ARG A 358 4.84 -19.27 8.03
CA ARG A 358 5.09 -20.47 8.85
C ARG A 358 6.18 -21.39 8.30
N GLN A 359 6.62 -21.18 7.06
CA GLN A 359 7.75 -21.91 6.50
C GLN A 359 9.04 -21.48 7.23
N SER A 360 9.81 -22.44 7.76
CA SER A 360 10.90 -22.16 8.71
C SER A 360 11.94 -21.17 8.19
N GLU A 361 12.36 -21.33 6.92
CA GLU A 361 13.33 -20.45 6.26
C GLU A 361 12.80 -19.01 6.11
N VAL A 362 11.53 -18.88 5.70
CA VAL A 362 10.86 -17.59 5.56
C VAL A 362 10.72 -16.91 6.93
N LEU A 363 10.30 -17.66 7.96
CA LEU A 363 10.16 -17.14 9.32
C LEU A 363 11.49 -16.60 9.85
N GLU A 364 12.55 -17.39 9.76
CA GLU A 364 13.87 -17.03 10.28
C GLU A 364 14.40 -15.75 9.64
N LYS A 365 14.34 -15.68 8.30
CA LYS A 365 14.72 -14.49 7.53
C LYS A 365 13.91 -13.26 7.93
N LEU A 366 12.60 -13.39 8.09
CA LEU A 366 11.74 -12.27 8.47
C LEU A 366 11.94 -11.85 9.92
N VAL A 367 12.19 -12.78 10.84
CA VAL A 367 12.48 -12.48 12.24
C VAL A 367 13.80 -11.72 12.37
N ASP A 368 14.86 -12.15 11.68
CA ASP A 368 16.14 -11.46 11.65
C ASP A 368 16.00 -10.02 11.11
N LYS A 369 15.39 -9.86 9.93
CA LYS A 369 15.19 -8.54 9.32
C LYS A 369 14.28 -7.62 10.15
N SER A 370 13.25 -8.17 10.77
CA SER A 370 12.37 -7.40 11.66
C SER A 370 13.10 -6.98 12.93
N GLY A 371 13.94 -7.85 13.48
CA GLY A 371 14.75 -7.57 14.66
C GLY A 371 15.64 -6.34 14.45
N ARG A 372 16.36 -6.29 13.32
CA ARG A 372 17.21 -5.14 12.93
C ARG A 372 16.40 -3.85 12.77
N LEU A 373 15.27 -3.91 12.07
CA LEU A 373 14.39 -2.75 11.90
C LEU A 373 13.79 -2.27 13.23
N LEU A 374 13.44 -3.17 14.13
CA LEU A 374 12.91 -2.80 15.44
C LEU A 374 14.01 -2.26 16.35
N ALA A 375 15.24 -2.76 16.23
CA ALA A 375 16.40 -2.24 16.95
C ALA A 375 16.65 -0.76 16.59
N SER A 376 16.48 -0.36 15.32
CA SER A 376 16.60 1.06 14.93
C SER A 376 15.50 1.96 15.50
N ALA A 377 14.39 1.35 15.94
CA ALA A 377 13.33 1.99 16.71
C ALA A 377 13.41 1.69 18.22
N ARG A 378 14.60 1.39 18.75
CA ARG A 378 14.91 1.20 20.19
C ARG A 378 14.28 -0.04 20.83
N PHE A 379 13.91 -1.06 20.07
CA PHE A 379 13.48 -2.35 20.65
C PHE A 379 14.66 -3.30 20.86
N GLY A 380 14.52 -4.22 21.82
CA GLY A 380 15.51 -5.29 22.03
C GLY A 380 15.38 -6.39 21.00
N GLU A 381 16.44 -6.63 20.21
CA GLU A 381 16.44 -7.63 19.15
C GLU A 381 16.25 -9.06 19.70
N ASP A 382 16.97 -9.45 20.75
CA ASP A 382 16.84 -10.79 21.36
C ASP A 382 15.44 -11.01 21.97
N ALA A 383 14.89 -9.96 22.59
CA ALA A 383 13.53 -9.98 23.11
C ALA A 383 12.51 -10.14 21.97
N TYR A 384 12.74 -9.46 20.84
CA TYR A 384 11.90 -9.57 19.66
C TYR A 384 11.94 -10.97 19.08
N ARG A 385 13.13 -11.54 18.87
CA ARG A 385 13.29 -12.91 18.35
C ARG A 385 12.52 -13.92 19.19
N SER A 386 12.71 -13.86 20.51
CA SER A 386 12.01 -14.72 21.47
C SER A 386 10.49 -14.59 21.36
N TRP A 387 9.98 -13.35 21.33
CA TRP A 387 8.55 -13.08 21.14
C TRP A 387 8.04 -13.59 19.80
N ALA A 388 8.76 -13.31 18.71
CA ALA A 388 8.34 -13.65 17.37
C ALA A 388 8.22 -15.16 17.17
N TYR A 389 9.21 -15.95 17.63
CA TYR A 389 9.13 -17.41 17.55
C TYR A 389 8.01 -18.00 18.40
N SER A 390 7.70 -17.41 19.56
CA SER A 390 6.60 -17.89 20.42
C SER A 390 5.23 -17.84 19.72
N LEU A 391 5.05 -16.98 18.72
CA LEU A 391 3.81 -16.86 17.93
C LEU A 391 3.58 -18.01 16.96
N TYR A 392 4.61 -18.80 16.65
CA TYR A 392 4.58 -19.86 15.63
C TYR A 392 4.91 -21.25 16.20
N GLN A 393 5.04 -21.38 17.52
CA GLN A 393 5.29 -22.64 18.23
C GLN A 393 3.99 -23.36 18.67
N SER A 394 2.82 -22.77 18.39
CA SER A 394 1.49 -23.37 18.58
C SER A 394 0.96 -23.97 17.29
#